data_AF-A0A7X6YSA2-F1
#
_entry.id   AF-A0A7X6YSA2-F1
#
_cell.length_a   1.000
_cell.length_b   1.000
_cell.length_c   1.000
_cell.angle_alpha   90.00
_cell.angle_beta   90.00
_cell.angle_gamma   90.00
#
_symmetry.space_group_name_H-M   'P 1'
#
loop_
_entity.id
_entity.type
_entity.pdbx_description
1 polymer ?
#
loop_
_entity_poly.entity_id
_entity_poly.type
_entity_poly.pdbx_seq_one_letter_code
_entity_poly.pdbx_strand_id
1 'polypeptide(L)'
;MIKVWIFVVCLILAILVGIILGFLIARRYMIKYIQENPPINEDIVRTLMSQMGRTPSEKQVRQAMRAISTQYEFKKPSKDKKKK
;
A
#
# COMPACT_ATOMS: atom_id res chain seq x y z
N MET A 1 -28.08 -28.09 -24.74
CA MET A 1 -26.83 -27.57 -25.33
C MET A 1 -26.59 -26.15 -24.82
N ILE A 2 -25.53 -25.92 -24.03
CA ILE A 2 -25.13 -24.55 -23.65
C ILE A 2 -24.75 -23.79 -24.93
N LYS A 3 -25.35 -22.62 -25.13
CA LYS A 3 -25.04 -21.75 -26.28
C LYS A 3 -23.66 -21.13 -26.08
N VAL A 4 -22.76 -21.31 -27.03
CA VAL A 4 -21.36 -20.85 -26.99
C VAL A 4 -21.23 -19.37 -26.58
N TRP A 5 -22.18 -18.53 -26.98
CA TRP A 5 -22.21 -17.11 -26.60
C TRP A 5 -22.37 -16.86 -25.08
N ILE A 6 -23.14 -17.69 -24.37
CA ILE A 6 -23.31 -17.58 -22.91
C ILE A 6 -21.98 -17.88 -22.21
N PHE A 7 -21.23 -18.86 -22.71
CA PHE A 7 -19.92 -19.20 -22.17
C PHE A 7 -18.92 -18.06 -22.32
N VAL A 8 -18.90 -17.40 -23.50
CA VAL A 8 -18.03 -16.25 -23.77
C VAL A 8 -18.35 -15.07 -22.84
N VAL A 9 -19.63 -14.76 -22.62
CA VAL A 9 -20.05 -13.67 -21.72
C VAL A 9 -19.68 -13.98 -20.26
N CYS A 10 -19.90 -15.21 -19.80
CA CYS A 10 -19.50 -15.64 -18.45
C CYS A 10 -17.98 -15.56 -18.23
N LEU A 11 -17.18 -15.92 -19.25
CA LEU A 11 -15.71 -15.84 -19.16
C LEU A 11 -15.25 -14.39 -18.96
N ILE A 12 -15.81 -13.45 -19.70
CA ILE A 12 -15.48 -12.02 -19.60
C ILE A 12 -15.87 -11.49 -18.22
N LEU A 13 -17.06 -11.84 -17.72
CA LEU A 13 -17.48 -11.46 -16.37
C LEU A 13 -16.58 -12.04 -15.29
N ALA A 14 -16.18 -13.30 -15.40
CA ALA A 14 -15.31 -13.95 -14.44
C ALA A 14 -13.93 -13.28 -14.36
N ILE A 15 -13.38 -12.85 -15.51
CA ILE A 15 -12.12 -12.10 -15.56
C ILE A 15 -12.29 -10.72 -14.91
N LEU A 16 -13.36 -9.99 -15.23
CA LEU A 16 -13.63 -8.69 -14.61
C LEU A 16 -13.74 -8.78 -13.09
N VAL A 17 -14.51 -9.76 -12.60
CA VAL A 17 -14.69 -10.00 -11.17
C VAL A 17 -13.38 -10.43 -10.53
N GLY A 18 -12.61 -11.31 -11.18
CA GLY A 18 -11.30 -11.78 -10.70
C GLY A 18 -10.28 -10.65 -10.54
N ILE A 19 -10.23 -9.70 -11.49
CA ILE A 19 -9.33 -8.54 -11.41
C ILE A 19 -9.71 -7.64 -10.24
N ILE A 20 -10.99 -7.33 -10.07
CA ILE A 20 -11.47 -6.45 -8.99
C ILE A 20 -11.21 -7.10 -7.62
N LEU A 21 -11.55 -8.38 -7.47
CA LEU A 21 -11.32 -9.11 -6.23
C LEU A 21 -9.83 -9.27 -5.93
N GLY A 22 -9.04 -9.64 -6.94
CA GLY A 22 -7.59 -9.79 -6.84
C GLY A 22 -6.89 -8.51 -6.42
N PHE A 23 -7.25 -7.37 -7.03
CA PHE A 23 -6.69 -6.06 -6.68
C PHE A 23 -7.00 -5.65 -5.23
N LEU A 24 -8.25 -5.84 -4.79
CA LEU A 24 -8.64 -5.52 -3.42
C LEU A 24 -7.91 -6.37 -2.39
N ILE A 25 -7.76 -7.66 -2.66
CA ILE A 25 -7.08 -8.60 -1.79
C ILE A 25 -5.58 -8.28 -1.73
N ALA A 26 -4.92 -8.15 -2.89
CA ALA A 26 -3.49 -7.80 -2.96
C ALA A 26 -3.18 -6.50 -2.22
N ARG A 27 -4.02 -5.47 -2.38
CA ARG A 27 -3.88 -4.20 -1.65
C ARG A 27 -3.91 -4.41 -0.14
N ARG A 28 -4.81 -5.24 0.38
CA ARG A 28 -4.92 -5.53 1.81
C ARG A 28 -3.70 -6.27 2.35
N TYR A 29 -3.23 -7.28 1.62
CA TYR A 29 -2.05 -8.06 2.02
C TYR A 29 -0.79 -7.20 2.01
N MET A 30 -0.60 -6.36 0.99
CA MET A 30 0.55 -5.46 0.90
C MET A 30 0.59 -4.46 2.06
N ILE A 31 -0.56 -3.91 2.46
CA ILE A 31 -0.62 -2.99 3.62
C ILE A 31 -0.23 -3.71 4.91
N LYS A 32 -0.71 -4.95 5.14
CA LYS A 32 -0.33 -5.74 6.32
C LYS A 32 1.17 -6.04 6.34
N TYR A 33 1.72 -6.44 5.20
CA TYR A 33 3.14 -6.74 5.07
C TYR A 33 4.05 -5.55 5.44
N ILE A 34 3.70 -4.34 4.96
CA ILE A 34 4.45 -3.11 5.25
C ILE A 34 4.30 -2.68 6.72
N GLN A 35 3.18 -3.01 7.37
CA GLN A 35 2.97 -2.72 8.79
C GLN A 35 3.77 -3.66 9.70
N GLU A 36 3.88 -4.93 9.34
CA GLU A 36 4.61 -5.94 10.11
C GLU A 36 6.13 -5.78 9.98
N ASN A 37 6.61 -5.28 8.83
CA ASN A 37 8.03 -4.99 8.59
C ASN A 37 8.16 -3.56 8.04
N PRO A 38 8.21 -2.53 8.91
CA PRO A 38 8.30 -1.15 8.46
C PRO A 38 9.55 -0.95 7.60
N PRO A 39 9.43 -0.57 6.32
CA PRO A 39 10.54 -0.56 5.38
C PRO A 39 11.50 0.63 5.57
N ILE A 40 11.37 1.38 6.68
CA ILE A 40 12.08 2.64 6.90
C ILE A 40 12.85 2.57 8.21
N ASN A 41 14.17 2.51 8.05
CA ASN A 41 15.17 2.63 9.11
C ASN A 41 15.97 3.93 8.93
N GLU A 42 16.81 4.29 9.90
CA GLU A 42 17.57 5.56 9.89
C GLU A 42 18.56 5.60 8.72
N ASP A 43 19.09 4.44 8.33
CA ASP A 43 20.04 4.29 7.23
C ASP A 43 19.41 4.52 5.85
N ILE A 44 18.16 4.08 5.63
CA ILE A 44 17.40 4.37 4.41
C ILE A 44 17.12 5.87 4.34
N VAL A 45 16.69 6.49 5.43
CA VAL A 45 16.45 7.95 5.48
C VAL A 45 17.76 8.72 5.25
N ARG A 46 18.87 8.27 5.85
CA ARG A 46 20.21 8.83 5.63
C ARG A 46 20.62 8.71 4.17
N THR A 47 20.43 7.53 3.57
CA THR A 47 20.81 7.25 2.18
C THR A 47 19.96 8.06 1.22
N LEU A 48 18.64 8.15 1.43
CA LEU A 48 17.72 8.98 0.65
C LEU A 48 18.09 10.47 0.75
N MET A 49 18.42 10.97 1.95
CA MET A 49 18.87 12.35 2.13
C MET A 49 20.25 12.61 1.52
N SER A 50 21.14 11.63 1.59
CA SER A 50 22.50 11.71 1.02
C SER A 50 22.47 11.64 -0.51
N GLN A 51 21.53 10.90 -1.10
CA GLN A 51 21.28 10.87 -2.55
C GLN A 51 20.88 12.26 -3.09
N MET A 52 20.29 13.11 -2.26
CA MET A 52 19.96 14.50 -2.63
C MET A 52 21.11 15.49 -2.44
N GLY A 53 22.34 15.01 -2.20
CA GLY A 53 23.53 15.86 -2.07
C GLY A 53 23.62 16.68 -0.78
N ARG A 54 22.75 16.40 0.20
CA ARG A 54 22.86 16.98 1.56
C ARG A 54 23.51 15.97 2.48
N THR A 55 24.53 16.38 3.23
CA THR A 55 25.06 15.61 4.35
C THR A 55 24.02 15.62 5.49
N PRO A 56 23.34 14.50 5.77
CA PRO A 56 22.25 14.50 6.73
C PRO A 56 22.78 14.68 8.16
N SER A 57 22.22 15.63 8.91
CA SER A 57 22.44 15.73 10.36
C SER A 57 21.59 14.67 11.07
N GLU A 58 22.19 13.93 12.01
CA GLU A 58 21.52 12.90 12.83
C GLU A 58 20.17 13.35 13.44
N LYS A 59 20.05 14.65 13.78
CA LYS A 59 18.80 15.23 14.29
C LYS A 59 17.71 15.35 13.21
N GLN A 60 18.11 15.71 11.99
CA GLN A 60 17.19 15.83 10.85
C GLN A 60 16.73 14.45 10.36
N VAL A 61 17.61 13.45 10.40
CA VAL A 61 17.25 12.05 10.09
C VAL A 61 16.19 11.55 11.07
N ARG A 62 16.38 11.76 12.37
CA ARG A 62 15.38 11.37 13.38
C ARG A 62 14.06 12.13 13.24
N GLN A 63 14.09 13.41 12.88
CA GLN A 63 12.88 14.19 12.63
C GLN A 63 12.13 13.71 11.38
N ALA A 64 12.86 13.42 10.30
CA ALA A 64 12.31 12.86 9.07
C ALA A 64 11.74 11.47 9.30
N MET A 65 12.46 10.58 9.99
CA MET A 65 11.98 9.26 10.38
C MET A 65 10.67 9.35 11.18
N ARG A 66 10.55 10.28 12.13
CA ARG A 66 9.32 10.47 12.90
C ARG A 66 8.15 10.90 12.02
N ALA A 67 8.35 11.92 11.16
CA ALA A 67 7.31 12.39 10.24
C ALA A 67 6.85 11.30 9.26
N ILE A 68 7.80 10.49 8.82
CA ILE A 68 7.58 9.32 7.97
C ILE A 68 6.81 8.25 8.76
N SER A 69 7.25 7.81 9.94
CA SER A 69 6.55 6.80 10.75
C SER A 69 5.07 7.16 11.00
N THR A 70 4.75 8.44 11.21
CA THR A 70 3.38 8.93 11.34
C THR A 70 2.57 8.84 10.02
N GLN A 71 3.23 8.92 8.87
CA GLN A 71 2.61 8.69 7.55
C GLN A 71 2.43 7.20 7.22
N TYR A 72 3.39 6.36 7.64
CA TYR A 72 3.38 4.90 7.43
C TYR A 72 2.57 4.16 8.50
N GLU A 73 2.09 4.83 9.55
CA GLU A 73 0.79 4.51 10.16
C GLU A 73 -0.29 4.74 9.11
N PHE A 74 -0.36 3.82 8.14
CA PHE A 74 -1.39 3.76 7.11
C PHE A 74 -2.72 3.94 7.81
N LYS A 75 -3.28 5.14 7.66
CA LYS A 75 -4.62 5.54 8.06
C LYS A 75 -5.52 4.31 7.98
N LYS A 76 -5.83 3.68 9.12
CA LYS A 76 -6.86 2.63 9.20
C LYS A 76 -8.00 3.18 8.37
N PRO A 77 -8.56 2.43 7.39
CA PRO A 77 -9.74 2.92 6.69
C PRO A 77 -10.72 3.29 7.78
N SER A 78 -10.96 4.59 7.92
CA SER A 78 -11.86 5.14 8.91
C SER A 78 -13.19 4.42 8.66
N LYS A 79 -13.48 3.45 9.51
CA LYS A 79 -14.85 2.98 9.76
C LYS A 79 -15.56 4.03 10.62
N ASP A 80 -15.43 5.31 10.26
CA ASP A 80 -16.07 6.41 10.95
C ASP A 80 -16.69 7.42 9.97
N LYS A 81 -17.26 6.89 8.88
CA LYS A 81 -18.33 7.54 8.11
C LYS A 81 -19.51 6.58 7.90
N LYS A 82 -19.91 5.87 8.95
CA LYS A 82 -21.22 5.19 8.99
C LYS A 82 -21.83 5.21 10.39
N LYS A 83 -21.83 6.39 11.00
CA LYS A 83 -22.80 6.81 12.01
C LYS A 83 -23.01 8.32 11.85
N LYS A 84 -23.89 8.68 10.93
CA LYS A 84 -24.74 9.83 11.11
C LYS A 84 -26.15 9.38 10.80
#